data_AF-A0A0Q5UIE7-F1
#
_entry.id   AF-A0A0Q5UIE7-F1
#
_cell.length_a   1.000
_cell.length_b   1.000
_cell.length_c   1.000
_cell.angle_alpha   90.00
_cell.angle_beta   90.00
_cell.angle_gamma   90.00
#
_symmetry.space_group_name_H-M   'P 1'
#
loop_
_entity.id
_entity.type
_entity.pdbx_description
1 polymer ?
#
loop_
_entity_poly.entity_id
_entity_poly.type
_entity_poly.pdbx_seq_one_letter_code
_entity_poly.pdbx_strand_id
1 'polypeptide(L)'
;MRAQRKLRIGSPCVHPHPGTTNPTSINPKMRLTWQRNQLNLILPIALICCCLLIDATNAQEAQQPWYENLPAVAMDYKVHIDAGKEDCYHQYVKAGATFYVSFSVVRGGDGMAGFAVRNPAGEVVKPYQWQATADYTDQVSPGGYYSVCIDNQFSRFAGKLVNIYITVVKYDAWDKYAKEIEQLQLNMQNFTATIGTVERNINDMMGYQAHSRHRESRDYALLLDNNSYIQTFSISQIVVILITCSIQVFFVRKLFEVKSSSKSRI
;
A
#
# COMPACT_ATOMS: atom_id res chain seq x y z
N MET A 1 15.66 -13.54 11.56
CA MET A 1 15.03 -14.13 10.35
C MET A 1 14.20 -13.04 9.68
N ARG A 2 14.64 -12.54 8.52
CA ARG A 2 14.03 -11.41 7.80
C ARG A 2 12.90 -11.92 6.90
N ALA A 3 11.67 -11.49 7.17
CA ALA A 3 10.55 -11.64 6.24
C ALA A 3 10.45 -10.35 5.41
N GLN A 4 11.06 -10.36 4.23
CA GLN A 4 10.85 -9.35 3.20
C GLN A 4 9.49 -9.62 2.56
N ARG A 5 8.47 -8.81 2.86
CA ARG A 5 7.19 -8.87 2.14
C ARG A 5 7.36 -8.10 0.82
N LYS A 6 7.86 -8.82 -0.18
CA LYS A 6 8.14 -8.29 -1.52
C LYS A 6 6.83 -8.21 -2.31
N LEU A 7 6.25 -7.02 -2.41
CA LEU A 7 5.32 -6.72 -3.50
C LEU A 7 6.17 -6.53 -4.76
N ARG A 8 6.30 -7.62 -5.54
CA ARG A 8 7.03 -7.66 -6.81
C ARG A 8 6.03 -7.62 -7.96
N ILE A 9 5.96 -6.50 -8.68
CA ILE A 9 5.37 -6.45 -10.02
C ILE A 9 6.52 -6.23 -10.99
N GLY A 10 6.67 -7.16 -11.94
CA GLY A 10 7.38 -6.98 -13.21
C GLY A 10 8.91 -6.96 -13.19
N SER A 11 9.52 -7.91 -13.90
CA SER A 11 10.90 -7.80 -14.42
C SER A 11 10.85 -8.18 -15.90
N PRO A 12 11.50 -7.46 -16.83
CA PRO A 12 11.62 -7.91 -18.22
C PRO A 12 12.93 -8.67 -18.47
N CYS A 13 12.82 -9.61 -19.41
CA CYS A 13 13.85 -10.53 -19.89
C CYS A 13 14.93 -9.83 -20.74
N VAL A 14 16.12 -10.44 -20.80
CA VAL A 14 17.17 -10.12 -21.78
C VAL A 14 17.70 -11.43 -22.37
N HIS A 15 17.70 -11.55 -23.71
CA HIS A 15 18.63 -12.37 -24.50
C HIS A 15 18.73 -11.79 -25.92
N PRO A 16 19.91 -11.88 -26.57
CA PRO A 16 19.93 -12.45 -27.93
C PRO A 16 21.20 -13.29 -28.31
N HIS A 17 20.93 -14.48 -28.86
CA HIS A 17 21.39 -15.06 -30.17
C HIS A 17 22.87 -15.44 -30.52
N PRO A 18 23.09 -16.34 -31.53
CA PRO A 18 23.93 -17.54 -31.42
C PRO A 18 25.13 -17.63 -32.41
N GLY A 19 25.95 -18.67 -32.26
CA GLY A 19 27.04 -19.07 -33.18
C GLY A 19 26.95 -20.53 -33.63
N THR A 20 27.27 -20.76 -34.90
CA THR A 20 27.10 -21.94 -35.77
C THR A 20 28.26 -22.96 -35.70
N THR A 21 28.04 -24.22 -36.13
CA THR A 21 28.89 -24.97 -37.09
C THR A 21 28.34 -26.38 -37.43
N ASN A 22 28.77 -26.89 -38.59
CA ASN A 22 28.17 -27.87 -39.51
C ASN A 22 28.59 -29.36 -39.27
N PRO A 23 28.10 -30.35 -40.07
CA PRO A 23 28.01 -31.79 -39.77
C PRO A 23 29.10 -32.66 -40.45
N THR A 24 29.09 -33.96 -40.12
CA THR A 24 29.74 -35.01 -40.93
C THR A 24 28.93 -36.32 -40.94
N SER A 25 28.57 -36.75 -42.17
CA SER A 25 28.60 -38.12 -42.76
C SER A 25 27.91 -39.30 -42.01
N ILE A 26 27.10 -40.19 -42.60
CA ILE A 26 27.49 -41.30 -43.51
C ILE A 26 26.23 -42.01 -44.11
N ASN A 27 26.26 -42.22 -45.43
CA ASN A 27 25.73 -43.25 -46.36
C ASN A 27 24.32 -43.92 -46.32
N PRO A 28 23.79 -44.33 -47.52
CA PRO A 28 22.38 -44.64 -47.76
C PRO A 28 22.16 -46.10 -48.19
N LYS A 29 21.75 -46.99 -47.29
CA LYS A 29 21.21 -48.32 -47.68
C LYS A 29 20.14 -48.81 -46.71
N MET A 30 19.05 -48.06 -46.58
CA MET A 30 17.79 -48.59 -46.04
C MET A 30 16.58 -47.70 -46.39
N ARG A 31 16.54 -47.19 -47.63
CA ARG A 31 15.32 -46.67 -48.24
C ARG A 31 14.48 -47.85 -48.67
N LEU A 32 13.42 -48.22 -47.95
CA LEU A 32 12.13 -48.65 -48.53
C LEU A 32 11.13 -49.23 -47.51
N THR A 33 11.52 -49.50 -46.25
CA THR A 33 10.55 -49.91 -45.20
C THR A 33 10.30 -48.84 -44.14
N TRP A 34 11.05 -47.72 -44.17
CA TRP A 34 10.97 -46.60 -43.23
C TRP A 34 9.98 -45.48 -43.61
N GLN A 35 9.24 -45.58 -44.72
CA GLN A 35 8.37 -44.47 -45.17
C GLN A 35 6.95 -44.47 -44.57
N ARG A 36 6.45 -45.59 -44.07
CA ARG A 36 5.08 -45.67 -43.52
C ARG A 36 5.00 -45.40 -42.02
N ASN A 37 6.09 -45.63 -41.28
CA ASN A 37 6.16 -45.38 -39.83
C ASN A 37 6.73 -43.98 -39.49
N GLN A 38 7.41 -43.31 -40.43
CA GLN A 38 7.86 -41.92 -40.27
C GLN A 38 6.70 -40.92 -40.29
N LEU A 39 5.71 -41.11 -41.17
CA LEU A 39 4.58 -40.16 -41.28
C LEU A 39 3.74 -40.08 -39.98
N ASN A 40 3.59 -41.18 -39.24
CA ASN A 40 2.78 -41.21 -38.00
C ASN A 40 3.48 -40.60 -36.78
N LEU A 41 4.80 -40.39 -36.82
CA LEU A 41 5.57 -39.77 -35.73
C LEU A 41 5.85 -38.28 -35.99
N ILE A 42 5.97 -37.88 -37.26
CA ILE A 42 6.29 -36.50 -37.64
C ILE A 42 5.07 -35.59 -37.53
N LEU A 43 3.85 -36.08 -37.83
CA LEU A 43 2.61 -35.31 -37.74
C LEU A 43 2.29 -34.78 -36.33
N PRO A 44 2.35 -35.59 -35.25
CA PRO A 44 2.11 -35.07 -33.89
C PRO A 44 3.25 -34.15 -33.43
N ILE A 45 4.50 -34.42 -33.81
CA ILE A 45 5.64 -33.55 -33.46
C ILE A 45 5.53 -32.20 -34.18
N ALA A 46 5.09 -32.18 -35.44
CA ALA A 46 4.83 -30.96 -36.20
C ALA A 46 3.64 -30.19 -35.64
N LEU A 47 2.58 -30.86 -35.17
CA LEU A 47 1.43 -30.22 -34.51
C LEU A 47 1.81 -29.65 -33.13
N ILE A 48 2.59 -30.39 -32.33
CA ILE A 48 3.10 -29.93 -31.03
C ILE A 48 4.08 -28.77 -31.23
N CYS A 49 4.97 -28.84 -32.23
CA CYS A 49 5.88 -27.75 -32.57
C CYS A 49 5.11 -26.52 -33.10
N CYS A 50 4.07 -26.71 -33.91
CA CYS A 50 3.20 -25.63 -34.37
C CYS A 50 2.43 -24.99 -33.20
N CYS A 51 1.90 -25.78 -32.26
CA CYS A 51 1.28 -25.27 -31.03
C CYS A 51 2.28 -24.48 -30.16
N LEU A 52 3.50 -25.00 -29.96
CA LEU A 52 4.55 -24.29 -29.22
C LEU A 52 5.07 -23.03 -29.94
N LEU A 53 4.96 -22.97 -31.26
CA LEU A 53 5.30 -21.78 -32.07
C LEU A 53 4.15 -20.75 -32.10
N ILE A 54 2.89 -21.19 -32.01
CA ILE A 54 1.73 -20.29 -31.86
C ILE A 54 1.78 -19.57 -30.49
N ASP A 55 2.25 -20.27 -29.45
CA ASP A 55 2.47 -19.66 -28.12
C ASP A 55 3.67 -18.68 -28.10
N ALA A 56 4.61 -18.79 -29.05
CA ALA A 56 5.80 -17.94 -29.11
C ALA A 56 5.59 -16.59 -29.83
N THR A 57 4.50 -16.42 -30.58
CA THR A 57 4.19 -15.14 -31.26
C THR A 57 3.37 -14.17 -30.41
N ASN A 58 2.86 -14.59 -29.26
CA ASN A 58 2.31 -13.67 -28.27
C ASN A 58 3.42 -13.20 -27.33
N ALA A 59 4.40 -12.51 -27.91
CA ALA A 59 5.30 -11.66 -27.14
C ALA A 59 4.43 -10.63 -26.41
N GLN A 60 4.31 -10.81 -25.10
CA GLN A 60 3.61 -9.93 -24.18
C GLN A 60 3.98 -8.46 -24.46
N GLU A 61 3.07 -7.69 -25.04
CA GLU A 61 2.90 -6.31 -24.59
C GLU A 61 2.53 -6.43 -23.11
N ALA A 62 3.47 -6.09 -22.23
CA ALA A 62 3.17 -5.98 -20.81
C ALA A 62 2.08 -4.93 -20.67
N GLN A 63 0.83 -5.36 -20.45
CA GLN A 63 -0.31 -4.51 -20.18
C GLN A 63 0.03 -3.64 -18.96
N GLN A 64 0.56 -2.43 -19.19
CA GLN A 64 0.82 -1.49 -18.11
C GLN A 64 -0.50 -1.19 -17.40
N PRO A 65 -0.51 -1.09 -16.07
CA PRO A 65 -1.73 -0.78 -15.36
C PRO A 65 -2.30 0.55 -15.85
N TRP A 66 -3.60 0.58 -16.15
CA TRP A 66 -4.28 1.76 -16.71
C TRP A 66 -4.06 3.05 -15.89
N TYR A 67 -3.77 2.92 -14.58
CA TYR A 67 -3.56 4.04 -13.68
C TYR A 67 -2.23 4.79 -13.90
N GLU A 68 -1.22 4.17 -14.50
CA GLU A 68 0.07 4.82 -14.74
C GLU A 68 0.01 5.92 -15.80
N ASN A 69 -1.05 5.94 -16.61
CA ASN A 69 -1.25 6.90 -17.69
C ASN A 69 -2.15 8.09 -17.35
N LEU A 70 -2.68 8.16 -16.12
CA LEU A 70 -3.49 9.32 -15.73
C LEU A 70 -2.62 10.58 -15.58
N PRO A 71 -3.18 11.76 -15.92
CA PRO A 71 -2.51 13.04 -15.70
C PRO A 71 -2.35 13.37 -14.21
N ALA A 72 -3.20 12.79 -13.36
CA ALA A 72 -3.09 12.90 -11.92
C ALA A 72 -3.49 11.59 -11.22
N VAL A 73 -2.68 11.19 -10.26
CA VAL A 73 -2.91 10.02 -9.40
C VAL A 73 -2.75 10.47 -7.97
N ALA A 74 -3.78 10.30 -7.14
CA ALA A 74 -3.75 10.56 -5.71
C ALA A 74 -4.07 9.26 -4.97
N MET A 75 -3.24 8.91 -4.00
CA MET A 75 -3.35 7.67 -3.23
C MET A 75 -3.25 7.98 -1.74
N ASP A 76 -4.15 7.37 -0.98
CA ASP A 76 -4.22 7.48 0.47
C ASP A 76 -4.09 6.08 1.08
N TYR A 77 -3.04 5.87 1.88
CA TYR A 77 -2.72 4.60 2.50
C TYR A 77 -2.72 4.72 4.02
N LYS A 78 -3.28 3.72 4.70
CA LYS A 78 -3.13 3.54 6.15
C LYS A 78 -2.30 2.29 6.40
N VAL A 79 -1.07 2.48 6.84
CA VAL A 79 -0.09 1.41 7.01
C VAL A 79 0.25 1.23 8.48
N HIS A 80 0.44 -0.02 8.88
CA HIS A 80 0.87 -0.36 10.23
C HIS A 80 2.35 -0.74 10.18
N ILE A 81 3.20 0.08 10.81
CA ILE A 81 4.63 -0.20 10.96
C ILE A 81 4.86 -0.84 12.32
N ASP A 82 5.46 -2.03 12.31
CA ASP A 82 5.78 -2.74 13.55
C ASP A 82 6.85 -2.01 14.38
N ALA A 83 6.93 -2.36 15.66
CA ALA A 83 7.97 -1.87 16.56
C ALA A 83 9.38 -2.26 16.07
N GLY A 84 10.33 -1.32 16.10
CA GLY A 84 11.72 -1.60 15.77
C GLY A 84 12.01 -1.83 14.28
N LYS A 85 11.03 -1.54 13.39
CA LYS A 85 11.16 -1.74 11.95
C LYS A 85 11.04 -0.44 11.18
N GLU A 86 11.52 -0.49 9.95
CA GLU A 86 11.34 0.54 8.94
C GLU A 86 10.67 -0.09 7.73
N ASP A 87 9.64 0.57 7.21
CA ASP A 87 8.95 0.16 5.99
C ASP A 87 9.11 1.24 4.90
N CYS A 88 9.50 0.81 3.70
CA CYS A 88 9.69 1.67 2.54
C CYS A 88 8.72 1.33 1.42
N TYR A 89 8.11 2.36 0.84
CA TYR A 89 7.16 2.28 -0.27
C TYR A 89 7.77 2.95 -1.49
N HIS A 90 7.64 2.31 -2.66
CA HIS A 90 8.22 2.83 -3.90
C HIS A 90 7.11 3.25 -4.85
N GLN A 91 7.16 4.49 -5.33
CA GLN A 91 6.22 5.02 -6.31
C GLN A 91 6.95 5.44 -7.58
N TYR A 92 6.48 4.94 -8.72
CA TYR A 92 6.97 5.39 -10.01
C TYR A 92 6.37 6.76 -10.36
N VAL A 93 7.22 7.67 -10.79
CA VAL A 93 6.88 9.02 -11.22
C VAL A 93 7.43 9.24 -12.63
N LYS A 94 6.62 9.76 -13.54
CA LYS A 94 7.06 10.11 -14.89
C LYS A 94 7.91 11.38 -14.88
N ALA A 95 8.86 11.48 -15.79
CA ALA A 95 9.67 12.69 -15.95
C ALA A 95 8.78 13.92 -16.26
N GLY A 96 9.09 15.04 -15.62
CA GLY A 96 8.34 16.29 -15.72
C GLY A 96 6.99 16.30 -14.97
N ALA A 97 6.73 15.29 -14.13
CA ALA A 97 5.58 15.33 -13.21
C ALA A 97 5.99 15.90 -11.85
N THR A 98 5.03 16.51 -11.17
CA THR A 98 5.13 16.95 -9.78
C THR A 98 4.79 15.79 -8.86
N PHE A 99 5.69 15.47 -7.94
CA PHE A 99 5.52 14.45 -6.92
C PHE A 99 5.29 15.11 -5.56
N TYR A 100 4.18 14.78 -4.92
CA TYR A 100 3.86 15.21 -3.56
C TYR A 100 3.69 13.98 -2.67
N VAL A 101 4.28 14.03 -1.48
CA VAL A 101 4.06 13.02 -0.46
C VAL A 101 3.96 13.68 0.90
N SER A 102 2.98 13.24 1.68
CA SER A 102 2.86 13.58 3.09
C SER A 102 2.61 12.34 3.93
N PHE A 103 3.10 12.38 5.17
CA PHE A 103 2.83 11.37 6.17
C PHE A 103 2.29 12.01 7.44
N SER A 104 1.46 11.26 8.15
CA SER A 104 0.98 11.66 9.47
C SER A 104 0.73 10.43 10.34
N VAL A 105 1.20 10.49 11.58
CA VAL A 105 0.97 9.45 12.56
C VAL A 105 -0.47 9.55 13.07
N VAL A 106 -1.22 8.46 12.92
CA VAL A 106 -2.62 8.38 13.37
C VAL A 106 -2.65 7.96 14.84
N ARG A 107 -1.90 6.91 15.20
CA ARG A 107 -1.83 6.40 16.58
C ARG A 107 -0.60 5.51 16.81
N GLY A 108 -0.19 5.39 18.08
CA GLY A 108 0.86 4.47 18.54
C GLY A 108 2.08 5.17 19.15
N GLY A 109 2.58 4.61 20.26
CA GLY A 109 3.79 5.08 20.95
C GLY A 109 3.72 6.56 21.36
N ASP A 110 4.76 7.31 21.01
CA ASP A 110 4.94 8.75 21.23
C ASP A 110 4.25 9.64 20.17
N GLY A 111 3.52 9.04 19.21
CA GLY A 111 2.82 9.79 18.16
C GLY A 111 3.74 10.43 17.12
N MET A 112 5.02 10.07 17.06
CA MET A 112 6.00 10.57 16.10
C MET A 112 6.61 9.41 15.32
N ALA A 113 7.11 9.63 14.10
CA ALA A 113 7.86 8.62 13.36
C ALA A 113 8.95 9.28 12.51
N GLY A 114 9.95 8.51 12.12
CA GLY A 114 10.97 8.97 11.19
C GLY A 114 10.43 8.93 9.77
N PHE A 115 10.57 10.01 9.01
CA PHE A 115 10.15 10.05 7.61
C PHE A 115 11.30 10.49 6.70
N ALA A 116 11.57 9.71 5.66
CA ALA A 116 12.56 10.04 4.66
C ALA A 116 12.05 9.77 3.24
N VAL A 117 12.49 10.59 2.31
CA VAL A 117 12.19 10.45 0.89
C VAL A 117 13.51 10.40 0.14
N ARG A 118 13.64 9.42 -0.76
CA ARG A 118 14.77 9.33 -1.69
C ARG A 118 14.30 9.52 -3.11
N ASN A 119 15.10 10.24 -3.88
CA ASN A 119 14.86 10.44 -5.30
C ASN A 119 15.18 9.16 -6.11
N PRO A 120 14.83 9.13 -7.41
CA PRO A 120 15.17 8.01 -8.29
C PRO A 120 16.67 7.74 -8.46
N ALA A 121 17.53 8.74 -8.18
CA ALA A 121 18.99 8.57 -8.16
C ALA A 121 19.50 7.90 -6.87
N GLY A 122 18.63 7.67 -5.87
CA GLY A 122 18.95 7.05 -4.59
C GLY A 122 19.42 8.03 -3.51
N GLU A 123 19.45 9.34 -3.81
CA GLU A 123 19.83 10.40 -2.88
C GLU A 123 18.66 10.74 -1.95
N VAL A 124 18.99 11.05 -0.69
CA VAL A 124 18.00 11.40 0.33
C VAL A 124 17.64 12.87 0.18
N VAL A 125 16.49 13.16 -0.44
CA VAL A 125 15.98 14.53 -0.64
C VAL A 125 15.22 15.06 0.57
N LYS A 126 14.64 14.15 1.37
CA LYS A 126 14.09 14.46 2.70
C LYS A 126 14.76 13.53 3.72
N PRO A 127 15.58 14.05 4.64
CA PRO A 127 16.22 13.22 5.67
C PRO A 127 15.23 12.78 6.74
N TYR A 128 15.56 11.69 7.46
CA TYR A 128 14.76 11.22 8.58
C TYR A 128 14.59 12.31 9.63
N GLN A 129 13.34 12.72 9.85
CA GLN A 129 12.97 13.64 10.92
C GLN A 129 11.92 12.97 11.80
N TRP A 130 12.13 13.00 13.11
CA TRP A 130 11.23 12.42 14.10
C TRP A 130 10.08 13.40 14.37
N GLN A 131 9.00 13.30 13.61
CA GLN A 131 7.87 14.23 13.66
C GLN A 131 6.54 13.47 13.58
N ALA A 132 5.45 14.11 14.04
CA ALA A 132 4.10 13.54 13.93
C ALA A 132 3.54 13.65 12.51
N THR A 133 3.94 14.69 11.77
CA THR A 133 3.53 14.95 10.39
C THR A 133 4.70 15.60 9.65
N ALA A 134 4.93 15.21 8.41
CA ALA A 134 5.75 15.98 7.48
C ALA A 134 5.36 15.70 6.03
N ASP A 135 5.81 16.59 5.16
CA ASP A 135 5.56 16.53 3.73
C ASP A 135 6.82 16.88 2.93
N TYR A 136 6.77 16.53 1.66
CA TYR A 136 7.77 16.82 0.66
C TYR A 136 7.12 16.95 -0.71
N THR A 137 7.55 17.97 -1.46
CA THR A 137 7.08 18.24 -2.83
C THR A 137 8.28 18.38 -3.74
N ASP A 138 8.29 17.62 -4.83
CA ASP A 138 9.21 17.76 -5.94
C ASP A 138 8.44 18.27 -7.15
N GLN A 139 8.69 19.52 -7.54
CA GLN A 139 7.93 20.19 -8.59
C GLN A 139 8.19 19.57 -9.97
N VAL A 140 9.44 19.17 -10.24
CA VAL A 140 9.87 18.64 -11.54
C VAL A 140 10.71 17.40 -11.32
N SER A 141 10.04 16.24 -11.31
CA SER A 141 10.70 14.96 -11.16
C SER A 141 11.58 14.60 -12.36
N PRO A 142 12.81 14.09 -12.14
CA PRO A 142 13.66 13.53 -13.20
C PRO A 142 13.09 12.23 -13.80
N GLY A 143 12.04 11.67 -13.19
CA GLY A 143 11.42 10.42 -13.59
C GLY A 143 12.11 9.20 -12.97
N GLY A 144 11.31 8.22 -12.55
CA GLY A 144 11.77 6.99 -11.92
C GLY A 144 11.06 6.70 -10.59
N TYR A 145 11.65 5.82 -9.78
CA TYR A 145 11.06 5.37 -8.53
C TYR A 145 11.51 6.23 -7.34
N TYR A 146 10.57 6.93 -6.72
CA TYR A 146 10.80 7.54 -5.41
C TYR A 146 10.61 6.48 -4.33
N SER A 147 11.45 6.50 -3.29
CA SER A 147 11.26 5.66 -2.12
C SER A 147 10.86 6.52 -0.92
N VAL A 148 9.71 6.21 -0.33
CA VAL A 148 9.17 6.85 0.86
C VAL A 148 9.32 5.87 2.01
N CYS A 149 10.19 6.18 2.97
CA CYS A 149 10.52 5.30 4.08
C CYS A 149 10.01 5.88 5.40
N ILE A 150 9.40 5.02 6.20
CA ILE A 150 8.89 5.35 7.53
C ILE A 150 9.62 4.48 8.54
N ASP A 151 10.36 5.15 9.41
CA ASP A 151 11.18 4.53 10.44
C ASP A 151 10.47 4.55 11.80
N ASN A 152 10.29 3.35 12.37
CA ASN A 152 9.79 3.14 13.73
C ASN A 152 10.82 2.44 14.63
N GLN A 153 12.11 2.53 14.32
CA GLN A 153 13.17 1.87 15.10
C GLN A 153 13.25 2.31 16.56
N PHE A 154 12.92 3.57 16.87
CA PHE A 154 12.96 4.07 18.27
C PHE A 154 11.86 3.46 19.16
N SER A 155 10.71 3.05 18.61
CA SER A 155 9.65 2.40 19.40
C SER A 155 9.90 0.90 19.51
N ARG A 156 10.36 0.47 20.69
CA ARG A 156 10.71 -0.94 20.96
C ARG A 156 9.50 -1.84 21.26
N PHE A 157 8.37 -1.26 21.67
CA PHE A 157 7.26 -2.02 22.26
C PHE A 157 5.91 -1.81 21.55
N ALA A 158 5.74 -0.72 20.80
CA ALA A 158 4.47 -0.38 20.16
C ALA A 158 4.64 -0.18 18.64
N GLY A 159 3.77 -0.83 17.88
CA GLY A 159 3.58 -0.52 16.46
C GLY A 159 2.87 0.82 16.29
N LYS A 160 3.04 1.42 15.11
CA LYS A 160 2.44 2.72 14.76
C LYS A 160 1.54 2.56 13.54
N LEU A 161 0.39 3.22 13.59
CA LEU A 161 -0.49 3.38 12.43
C LEU A 161 -0.20 4.74 11.80
N VAL A 162 0.28 4.75 10.57
CA VAL A 162 0.66 5.96 9.84
C VAL A 162 -0.19 6.05 8.59
N ASN A 163 -0.60 7.27 8.28
CA ASN A 163 -1.24 7.59 7.03
C ASN A 163 -0.22 8.18 6.06
N ILE A 164 -0.25 7.72 4.81
CA ILE A 164 0.63 8.19 3.75
C ILE A 164 -0.27 8.67 2.62
N TYR A 165 -0.07 9.91 2.21
CA TYR A 165 -0.77 10.49 1.08
C TYR A 165 0.25 10.80 -0.02
N ILE A 166 0.08 10.20 -1.19
CA ILE A 166 1.00 10.35 -2.32
C ILE A 166 0.21 10.85 -3.52
N THR A 167 0.67 11.93 -4.14
CA THR A 167 0.07 12.48 -5.34
C THR A 167 1.13 12.68 -6.41
N VAL A 168 0.83 12.24 -7.64
CA VAL A 168 1.64 12.47 -8.83
C VAL A 168 0.78 13.24 -9.82
N VAL A 169 1.19 14.46 -10.17
CA VAL A 169 0.45 15.32 -11.11
C VAL A 169 1.37 15.71 -12.25
N LYS A 170 0.95 15.47 -13.49
CA LYS A 170 1.64 15.95 -14.69
C LYS A 170 0.83 17.06 -15.34
N TYR A 171 1.19 18.31 -15.03
CA TYR A 171 0.49 19.50 -15.53
C TYR A 171 0.46 19.56 -17.08
N ASP A 172 1.55 19.20 -17.77
CA ASP A 172 1.57 19.18 -19.25
C ASP A 172 0.55 18.21 -19.87
N ALA A 173 0.37 17.05 -19.24
CA ALA A 173 -0.62 16.07 -19.69
C ALA A 173 -2.04 16.51 -19.32
N TRP A 174 -2.19 17.22 -18.19
CA TRP A 174 -3.44 17.84 -17.80
C TRP A 174 -3.88 18.90 -18.82
N ASP A 175 -2.98 19.78 -19.24
CA ASP A 175 -3.27 20.81 -20.24
C ASP A 175 -3.63 20.19 -21.59
N LYS A 176 -2.99 19.08 -21.98
CA LYS A 176 -3.35 18.36 -23.20
C LYS A 176 -4.73 17.69 -23.08
N TYR A 177 -5.03 17.05 -21.96
CA TYR A 177 -6.36 16.49 -21.68
C TYR A 177 -7.44 17.57 -21.65
N ALA A 178 -7.17 18.71 -20.99
CA ALA A 178 -8.07 19.85 -20.94
C ALA A 178 -8.30 20.43 -22.34
N LYS A 179 -7.25 20.52 -23.17
CA LYS A 179 -7.35 20.94 -24.58
C LYS A 179 -8.08 19.95 -25.46
N GLU A 180 -7.90 18.64 -25.27
CA GLU A 180 -8.62 17.60 -26.02
C GLU A 180 -10.12 17.60 -25.65
N ILE A 181 -10.44 17.75 -24.36
CA ILE A 181 -11.81 17.96 -23.86
C ILE A 181 -12.38 19.26 -24.45
N GLU A 182 -11.62 20.35 -24.39
CA GLU A 182 -11.98 21.64 -24.98
C GLU A 182 -12.24 21.48 -26.48
N GLN A 183 -11.40 20.79 -27.25
CA GLN A 183 -11.62 20.56 -28.69
C GLN A 183 -12.84 19.69 -28.99
N LEU A 184 -13.10 18.64 -28.20
CA LEU A 184 -14.35 17.88 -28.25
C LEU A 184 -15.56 18.74 -27.90
N GLN A 185 -15.40 19.71 -27.00
CA GLN A 185 -16.42 20.65 -26.56
C GLN A 185 -16.50 21.93 -27.41
N LEU A 186 -15.55 22.20 -28.31
CA LEU A 186 -15.61 23.29 -29.30
C LEU A 186 -16.71 23.02 -30.35
N ASN A 187 -17.30 21.82 -30.37
CA ASN A 187 -18.58 21.55 -31.02
C ASN A 187 -19.80 22.14 -30.25
N MET A 188 -19.60 22.73 -29.07
CA MET A 188 -20.59 23.39 -28.20
C MET A 188 -19.98 24.68 -27.58
N GLN A 189 -19.80 25.71 -28.40
CA GLN A 189 -18.91 26.87 -28.20
C GLN A 189 -19.15 27.85 -27.01
N ASN A 190 -19.89 27.54 -25.95
CA ASN A 190 -20.19 28.55 -24.89
C ASN A 190 -19.97 28.12 -23.43
N PHE A 191 -19.17 27.09 -23.14
CA PHE A 191 -19.02 26.59 -21.76
C PHE A 191 -17.57 26.40 -21.26
N THR A 192 -16.56 26.65 -22.10
CA THR A 192 -15.19 26.15 -21.87
C THR A 192 -14.39 26.88 -20.77
N ALA A 193 -14.47 28.21 -20.68
CA ALA A 193 -13.71 28.97 -19.67
C ALA A 193 -14.24 28.74 -18.23
N THR A 194 -15.54 28.51 -18.09
CA THR A 194 -16.18 28.21 -16.82
C THR A 194 -15.82 26.80 -16.35
N ILE A 195 -15.75 25.80 -17.26
CA ILE A 195 -15.37 24.42 -16.92
C ILE A 195 -13.96 24.35 -16.33
N GLY A 196 -12.96 24.96 -16.99
CA GLY A 196 -11.57 24.88 -16.51
C GLY A 196 -11.38 25.51 -15.10
N THR A 197 -12.20 26.50 -14.76
CA THR A 197 -12.23 27.08 -13.41
C THR A 197 -12.93 26.14 -12.43
N VAL A 198 -14.05 25.54 -12.83
CA VAL A 198 -14.79 24.56 -12.00
C VAL A 198 -13.95 23.31 -11.72
N GLU A 199 -13.21 22.78 -12.70
CA GLU A 199 -12.34 21.61 -12.52
C GLU A 199 -11.22 21.85 -11.53
N ARG A 200 -10.55 23.02 -11.59
CA ARG A 200 -9.53 23.40 -10.59
C ARG A 200 -10.12 23.49 -9.20
N ASN A 201 -11.27 24.16 -9.06
CA ASN A 201 -11.98 24.25 -7.77
C ASN A 201 -12.40 22.88 -7.24
N ILE A 202 -12.85 21.96 -8.11
CA ILE A 202 -13.19 20.58 -7.72
C ILE A 202 -11.94 19.85 -7.22
N ASN A 203 -10.80 19.98 -7.89
CA ASN A 203 -9.55 19.37 -7.45
C ASN A 203 -9.10 19.89 -6.07
N ASP A 204 -9.21 21.19 -5.84
CA ASP A 204 -8.90 21.80 -4.54
C ASP A 204 -9.87 21.32 -3.45
N MET A 205 -11.17 21.24 -3.76
CA MET A 205 -12.19 20.69 -2.86
C MET A 205 -11.95 19.21 -2.55
N MET A 206 -11.53 18.40 -3.53
CA MET A 206 -11.17 17.00 -3.32
C MET A 206 -9.98 16.86 -2.38
N GLY A 207 -8.95 17.70 -2.55
CA GLY A 207 -7.82 17.78 -1.63
C GLY A 207 -8.24 18.13 -0.20
N TYR A 208 -9.11 19.14 -0.05
CA TYR A 208 -9.65 19.53 1.25
C TYR A 208 -10.50 18.42 1.90
N GLN A 209 -11.34 17.74 1.12
CA GLN A 209 -12.16 16.64 1.61
C GLN A 209 -11.30 15.47 2.09
N ALA A 210 -10.22 15.14 1.37
CA ALA A 210 -9.26 14.12 1.79
C ALA A 210 -8.59 14.50 3.12
N HIS A 211 -8.14 15.75 3.25
CA HIS A 211 -7.56 16.25 4.50
C HIS A 211 -8.54 16.20 5.67
N SER A 212 -9.80 16.56 5.44
CA SER A 212 -10.85 16.50 6.46
C SER A 212 -11.10 15.05 6.94
N ARG A 213 -11.22 14.10 6.00
CA ARG A 213 -11.36 12.67 6.31
C ARG A 213 -10.19 12.11 7.11
N HIS A 214 -8.97 12.58 6.82
CA HIS A 214 -7.78 12.20 7.56
C HIS A 214 -7.88 12.64 9.04
N ARG A 215 -8.27 13.90 9.29
CA ARG A 215 -8.46 14.44 10.64
C ARG A 215 -9.54 13.69 11.41
N GLU A 216 -10.70 13.47 10.79
CA GLU A 216 -11.80 12.72 11.39
C GLU A 216 -11.36 11.33 11.84
N SER A 217 -10.60 10.60 11.01
CA SER A 217 -10.11 9.28 11.37
C SER A 217 -9.17 9.28 12.59
N ARG A 218 -8.38 10.33 12.77
CA ARG A 218 -7.46 10.46 13.92
C ARG A 218 -8.24 10.80 15.17
N ASP A 219 -9.17 11.75 15.08
CA ASP A 219 -10.00 12.17 16.19
C ASP A 219 -10.92 11.04 16.65
N TYR A 220 -11.50 10.28 15.71
CA TYR A 220 -12.29 9.09 16.01
C TYR A 220 -11.45 7.99 16.70
N ALA A 221 -10.21 7.78 16.29
CA ALA A 221 -9.31 6.82 16.95
C ALA A 221 -9.02 7.23 18.40
N LEU A 222 -8.76 8.52 18.65
CA LEU A 222 -8.57 9.04 20.01
C LEU A 222 -9.82 8.86 20.88
N LEU A 223 -11.02 9.09 20.32
CA LEU A 223 -12.27 8.88 21.04
C LEU A 223 -12.47 7.41 21.42
N LEU A 224 -12.17 6.47 20.52
CA LEU A 224 -12.27 5.03 20.80
C LEU A 224 -11.31 4.59 21.91
N ASP A 225 -10.05 5.02 21.85
CA ASP A 225 -9.04 4.69 22.85
C ASP A 225 -9.43 5.24 24.24
N ASN A 226 -9.86 6.51 24.30
CA ASN A 226 -10.34 7.14 25.54
C ASN A 226 -11.58 6.45 26.09
N ASN A 227 -12.55 6.13 25.24
CA ASN A 227 -13.78 5.46 25.65
C ASN A 227 -13.46 4.08 26.24
N SER A 228 -12.62 3.30 25.59
CA SER A 228 -12.23 1.98 26.11
C SER A 228 -11.48 2.09 27.44
N TYR A 229 -10.55 3.03 27.58
CA TYR A 229 -9.81 3.24 28.82
C TYR A 229 -10.73 3.61 29.98
N ILE A 230 -11.59 4.60 29.80
CA ILE A 230 -12.54 5.06 30.83
C ILE A 230 -13.52 3.94 31.18
N GLN A 231 -14.01 3.19 30.19
CA GLN A 231 -14.95 2.10 30.43
C GLN A 231 -14.32 0.96 31.23
N THR A 232 -13.10 0.53 30.89
CA THR A 232 -12.38 -0.50 31.65
C THR A 232 -12.10 -0.06 33.08
N PHE A 233 -11.68 1.19 33.28
CA PHE A 233 -11.42 1.72 34.62
C PHE A 233 -12.72 1.88 35.43
N SER A 234 -13.81 2.30 34.80
CA SER A 234 -15.10 2.45 35.50
C SER A 234 -15.66 1.09 35.93
N ILE A 235 -15.57 0.08 35.08
CA ILE A 235 -15.97 -1.30 35.42
C ILE A 235 -15.12 -1.84 36.58
N SER A 236 -13.81 -1.61 36.57
CA SER A 236 -12.94 -2.07 37.67
C SER A 236 -13.28 -1.40 39.01
N GLN A 237 -13.58 -0.09 39.01
CA GLN A 237 -14.03 0.62 40.21
C GLN A 237 -15.35 0.08 40.76
N ILE A 238 -16.33 -0.20 39.89
CA ILE A 238 -17.61 -0.81 40.30
C ILE A 238 -17.36 -2.17 40.99
N VAL A 239 -16.48 -3.00 40.43
CA VAL A 239 -16.13 -4.31 41.03
C VAL A 239 -15.50 -4.14 42.42
N VAL A 240 -14.58 -3.18 42.59
CA VAL A 240 -13.93 -2.91 43.90
C VAL A 240 -14.95 -2.46 44.94
N ILE A 241 -15.92 -1.63 44.56
CA ILE A 241 -17.00 -1.18 45.46
C ILE A 241 -17.87 -2.36 45.89
N LEU A 242 -18.25 -3.25 44.97
CA LEU A 242 -19.04 -4.45 45.28
C LEU A 242 -18.31 -5.41 46.23
N ILE A 243 -17.00 -5.61 46.03
CA ILE A 243 -16.16 -6.43 46.91
C ILE A 243 -16.11 -5.80 48.30
N THR A 244 -15.82 -4.49 48.39
CA THR A 244 -15.72 -3.78 49.67
C THR A 244 -17.04 -3.80 50.43
N CYS A 245 -18.17 -3.59 49.75
CA CYS A 245 -19.50 -3.68 50.35
C CYS A 245 -19.80 -5.09 50.86
N SER A 246 -19.46 -6.13 50.10
CA SER A 246 -19.65 -7.52 50.51
C SER A 246 -18.83 -7.86 51.76
N ILE A 247 -17.57 -7.42 51.82
CA ILE A 247 -16.69 -7.60 52.98
C ILE A 247 -17.26 -6.88 54.21
N GLN A 248 -17.71 -5.63 54.05
CA GLN A 248 -18.33 -4.85 55.12
C GLN A 248 -19.56 -5.56 55.70
N VAL A 249 -20.48 -6.01 54.85
CA VAL A 249 -21.69 -6.73 55.29
C VAL A 249 -21.34 -8.05 55.97
N PHE A 250 -20.36 -8.79 55.45
CA PHE A 250 -19.89 -10.04 56.06
C PHE A 250 -19.32 -9.81 57.46
N PHE A 251 -18.47 -8.80 57.63
CA PHE A 251 -17.89 -8.45 58.93
C PHE A 251 -18.97 -8.05 59.95
N VAL A 252 -19.91 -7.20 59.55
CA VAL A 252 -21.02 -6.77 60.41
C VAL A 252 -21.86 -7.98 60.84
N ARG A 253 -22.21 -8.88 59.91
CA ARG A 253 -22.95 -10.11 60.25
C ARG A 253 -22.18 -11.01 61.21
N LYS A 254 -20.87 -11.17 61.00
CA LYS A 254 -20.01 -11.99 61.88
C LYS A 254 -19.86 -11.41 63.28
N LEU A 255 -19.83 -10.09 63.43
CA LEU A 255 -19.74 -9.43 64.73
C LEU A 255 -21.00 -9.65 65.58
N PHE A 256 -22.18 -9.68 64.95
CA PHE A 256 -23.47 -9.90 65.63
C PHE A 256 -23.92 -11.37 65.68
N GLU A 257 -23.13 -12.31 65.15
CA GLU A 257 -23.42 -13.74 65.21
C GLU A 257 -23.09 -14.30 66.61
N VAL A 258 -24.02 -14.12 67.56
CA VAL A 258 -23.94 -14.78 68.86
C VAL A 258 -24.20 -16.27 68.65
N LYS A 259 -23.18 -17.10 68.89
CA LYS A 259 -23.34 -18.57 68.90
C LYS A 259 -24.35 -18.94 69.98
N SER A 260 -25.58 -19.27 69.59
CA SER A 260 -26.57 -19.82 70.52
C SER A 260 -26.09 -21.21 70.96
N SER A 261 -25.30 -21.25 72.03
CA SER A 261 -25.05 -22.48 72.77
C SER A 261 -26.32 -22.83 73.53
N SER A 262 -27.35 -23.26 72.81
CA SER A 262 -28.46 -23.98 73.42
C SER A 262 -27.98 -25.41 73.67
N LYS A 263 -27.23 -25.58 74.75
CA LYS A 263 -27.11 -26.87 75.43
C LYS A 263 -27.61 -26.65 76.84
N SER A 264 -28.92 -26.47 76.96
CA SER A 264 -29.63 -26.64 78.22
C SER A 264 -29.33 -28.05 78.71
N ARG A 265 -28.48 -28.14 79.73
CA ARG A 265 -28.26 -29.35 80.51
C ARG A 265 -29.11 -29.17 81.75
N ILE A 266 -30.30 -29.79 81.75
CA ILE A 266 -31.04 -30.17 82.94
C ILE A 266 -31.39 -31.64 82.75
#